data_AF-A0A4W5Q6R3-F1
#
_entry.id   AF-A0A4W5Q6R3-F1
#
_cell.length_a   1.000
_cell.length_b   1.000
_cell.length_c   1.000
_cell.angle_alpha   90.00
_cell.angle_beta   90.00
_cell.angle_gamma   90.00
#
_symmetry.space_group_name_H-M   'P 1'
#
loop_
_entity.id
_entity.type
_entity.pdbx_description
1 polymer ?
#
loop_
_entity_poly.entity_id
_entity_poly.type
_entity_poly.pdbx_seq_one_letter_code
_entity_poly.pdbx_strand_id
1 'polypeptide(L)'
;MATEHITVGELSSFLMYAFWVGISIAGMSSFYFELMKGFGAGPRLWELLDRKPDFPLNEGIVLRPEQLKGNLEFQNVSFAYPTRKDAPIVALCLPALSWPW
;
A
#
# COMPACT_ATOMS: atom_id res chain seq x y z
N MET A 1 -34.85 -11.94 60.71
CA MET A 1 -34.00 -13.14 60.65
C MET A 1 -33.95 -13.57 59.19
N ALA A 2 -33.09 -12.92 58.40
CA ALA A 2 -32.85 -13.30 57.02
C ALA A 2 -31.67 -14.28 57.06
N THR A 3 -31.95 -15.55 56.82
CA THR A 3 -30.90 -16.57 56.73
C THR A 3 -30.09 -16.27 55.47
N GLU A 4 -28.85 -15.79 55.64
CA GLU A 4 -27.91 -15.49 54.56
C GLU A 4 -27.43 -16.78 53.89
N HIS A 5 -28.31 -17.42 53.12
CA HIS A 5 -27.95 -18.58 52.31
C HIS A 5 -28.38 -18.31 50.88
N ILE A 6 -27.39 -18.07 50.02
CA ILE A 6 -27.57 -18.11 48.57
C ILE A 6 -28.08 -19.51 48.23
N THR A 7 -29.24 -19.59 47.58
CA THR A 7 -29.76 -20.88 47.14
C THR A 7 -28.83 -21.45 46.05
N VAL A 8 -28.61 -22.76 46.04
CA VAL A 8 -27.73 -23.42 45.05
C VAL A 8 -28.09 -23.04 43.60
N GLY A 9 -29.38 -22.83 43.32
CA GLY A 9 -29.88 -22.36 42.03
C GLY A 9 -29.52 -20.90 41.69
N GLU A 10 -29.42 -20.01 42.67
CA GLU A 10 -29.00 -18.62 42.47
C GLU A 10 -27.49 -18.55 42.20
N LEU A 11 -26.71 -19.32 42.95
CA LEU A 11 -25.27 -19.42 42.74
C LEU A 11 -24.93 -20.01 41.35
N SER A 12 -25.61 -21.09 40.96
CA SER A 12 -25.36 -21.73 39.66
C SER A 12 -25.73 -20.82 38.48
N SER A 13 -26.85 -20.09 38.59
CA SER A 13 -27.27 -19.13 37.56
C SER A 13 -26.29 -17.97 37.44
N PHE A 14 -25.83 -17.41 38.57
CA PHE A 14 -24.82 -16.36 38.58
C PHE A 14 -23.51 -16.80 37.92
N LEU A 15 -23.00 -17.98 38.28
CA LEU A 15 -21.77 -18.54 37.69
C LEU A 15 -21.93 -18.77 36.19
N MET A 16 -23.08 -19.25 35.74
CA MET A 16 -23.34 -19.46 34.31
C MET A 16 -23.35 -18.13 33.56
N TYR A 17 -24.00 -17.09 34.08
CA TYR A 17 -23.98 -15.77 33.44
C TYR A 17 -22.58 -15.15 33.43
N ALA A 18 -21.83 -15.23 34.54
CA ALA A 18 -20.46 -14.75 34.61
C ALA A 18 -19.57 -15.43 33.57
N PHE A 19 -19.75 -16.74 33.37
CA PHE A 19 -19.03 -17.50 32.35
C PHE A 19 -19.36 -17.03 30.92
N TRP A 20 -20.65 -16.86 30.59
CA TRP A 20 -21.07 -16.35 29.27
C TRP A 20 -20.56 -14.94 29.00
N VAL A 21 -20.57 -14.06 30.01
CA VAL A 21 -20.00 -12.70 29.91
C VAL A 21 -18.49 -12.77 29.66
N GLY A 22 -17.77 -13.65 30.37
CA GLY A 22 -16.34 -13.86 30.16
C GLY A 22 -16.01 -14.27 28.72
N ILE A 23 -16.75 -15.23 28.15
CA ILE A 23 -16.59 -15.65 26.74
C ILE A 23 -16.87 -14.48 25.79
N SER A 24 -17.93 -13.71 26.06
CA SER A 24 -18.35 -12.60 25.19
C SER A 24 -17.28 -11.49 25.14
N ILE A 25 -16.69 -11.15 26.30
CA ILE A 25 -15.61 -10.16 26.39
C ILE A 25 -14.35 -10.65 25.66
N ALA A 26 -14.02 -11.94 25.80
CA ALA A 26 -12.88 -12.52 25.08
C ALA A 26 -13.06 -12.43 23.55
N GLY A 27 -14.25 -12.79 23.04
CA GLY A 27 -14.57 -12.67 21.61
C GLY A 27 -14.63 -11.22 21.11
N MET A 28 -15.09 -10.28 21.94
CA MET A 28 -15.09 -8.86 21.61
C MET A 28 -13.67 -8.30 21.51
N SER A 29 -12.76 -8.75 22.38
CA SER A 29 -11.35 -8.34 22.37
C SER A 29 -10.64 -8.79 21.10
N SER A 30 -10.90 -10.01 20.62
CA SER A 30 -10.33 -10.49 19.35
C SER A 30 -10.86 -9.70 18.15
N PHE A 31 -12.16 -9.40 18.11
CA PHE A 31 -12.74 -8.59 17.04
C PHE A 31 -12.18 -7.16 17.03
N TYR A 32 -12.00 -6.56 18.21
CA TYR A 32 -11.37 -5.26 18.34
C TYR A 32 -9.94 -5.26 17.77
N PHE A 33 -9.15 -6.30 18.07
CA PHE A 33 -7.82 -6.44 17.50
C PHE A 33 -7.83 -6.59 15.98
N GLU A 34 -8.76 -7.37 15.42
CA GLU A 34 -8.93 -7.48 13.97
C GLU A 34 -9.30 -6.17 13.30
N LEU A 35 -10.20 -5.40 13.91
CA LEU A 35 -10.58 -4.09 13.44
C LEU A 35 -9.37 -3.13 13.44
N MET A 36 -8.59 -3.11 14.52
CA MET A 36 -7.37 -2.29 14.62
C MET A 36 -6.32 -2.67 13.57
N LYS A 37 -6.15 -3.97 13.26
CA LYS A 37 -5.29 -4.42 12.16
C LYS A 37 -5.75 -3.85 10.81
N GLY A 38 -7.06 -3.84 10.55
CA GLY A 38 -7.64 -3.25 9.34
C GLY A 38 -7.36 -1.75 9.23
N PHE A 39 -7.55 -1.00 10.32
CA PHE A 39 -7.24 0.43 10.37
C PHE A 39 -5.75 0.74 10.14
N GLY A 40 -4.84 -0.11 10.63
CA GLY A 40 -3.40 0.07 10.39
C GLY A 40 -2.99 -0.16 8.93
N ALA A 41 -3.68 -1.04 8.20
CA ALA A 41 -3.38 -1.34 6.80
C ALA A 41 -3.97 -0.33 5.80
N GLY A 42 -5.07 0.34 6.17
CA GLY A 42 -5.76 1.30 5.32
C GLY A 42 -4.89 2.45 4.79
N PRO A 43 -4.14 3.18 5.65
CA PRO A 43 -3.33 4.32 5.22
C PRO A 43 -2.32 3.98 4.11
N ARG A 44 -1.70 2.80 4.17
CA ARG A 44 -0.74 2.36 3.15
C ARG A 44 -1.40 2.10 1.80
N LEU A 45 -2.64 1.61 1.81
CA LEU A 45 -3.43 1.40 0.60
C LEU A 45 -3.80 2.75 -0.03
N TRP A 46 -4.23 3.71 0.78
CA TRP A 46 -4.53 5.07 0.30
C TRP A 46 -3.30 5.77 -0.25
N GLU A 47 -2.15 5.67 0.41
CA GLU A 47 -0.88 6.21 -0.09
C GLU A 47 -0.52 5.63 -1.47
N LEU A 48 -0.79 4.35 -1.69
CA LEU A 48 -0.54 3.71 -2.98
C LEU A 48 -1.52 4.18 -4.07
N LEU A 49 -2.80 4.35 -3.73
CA LEU A 49 -3.83 4.82 -4.65
C LEU A 49 -3.60 6.29 -5.07
N ASP A 50 -3.20 7.13 -4.12
CA ASP A 50 -2.96 8.56 -4.35
C ASP A 50 -1.59 8.84 -4.99
N ARG A 51 -0.73 7.81 -5.10
CA ARG A 51 0.60 7.94 -5.69
C ARG A 51 0.49 8.31 -7.18
N LYS A 52 0.89 9.53 -7.51
CA LYS A 52 1.06 9.98 -8.89
C LYS A 52 2.39 9.45 -9.45
N PRO A 53 2.40 8.77 -10.61
CA PRO A 53 3.63 8.35 -11.25
C PRO A 53 4.41 9.57 -11.78
N ASP A 54 5.73 9.50 -11.72
CA ASP A 54 6.62 10.57 -12.19
C ASP A 54 6.54 10.74 -13.72
N PHE A 55 6.18 9.67 -14.44
CA PHE A 55 5.87 9.67 -15.86
C PHE A 55 4.42 9.25 -16.09
N PRO A 56 3.51 10.22 -16.33
CA PRO A 56 2.13 9.91 -16.64
C PRO A 56 2.00 9.25 -18.01
N LEU A 57 1.39 8.07 -18.06
CA LEU A 57 1.23 7.27 -19.29
C LEU A 57 0.19 7.84 -20.27
N ASN A 58 -0.75 8.64 -19.77
CA ASN A 58 -1.87 9.17 -20.53
C ASN A 58 -1.68 10.63 -20.96
N GLU A 59 -0.51 11.20 -20.67
CA GLU A 59 -0.21 12.60 -20.96
C GLU A 59 0.87 12.63 -22.04
N GLY A 60 0.53 13.17 -23.21
CA GLY A 60 1.46 13.25 -24.33
C GLY A 60 0.77 13.43 -25.67
N ILE A 61 1.58 13.71 -26.68
CA ILE A 61 1.12 13.81 -28.06
C ILE A 61 1.25 12.42 -28.68
N VAL A 62 0.12 11.82 -29.05
CA VAL A 62 0.13 10.59 -29.84
C VAL A 62 0.52 10.94 -31.26
N LEU A 63 1.74 10.58 -31.65
CA LEU A 63 2.20 10.75 -33.02
C LEU A 63 1.52 9.70 -33.92
N ARG A 64 0.92 10.14 -35.02
CA ARG A 64 0.41 9.21 -36.04
C ARG A 64 1.58 8.54 -36.76
N PRO A 65 1.43 7.27 -37.21
CA PRO A 65 2.49 6.55 -37.92
C PRO A 65 3.06 7.33 -39.12
N GLU A 66 2.22 8.09 -39.83
CA GLU A 66 2.67 8.90 -40.98
C GLU A 66 3.62 10.07 -40.62
N GLN A 67 3.63 10.49 -39.34
CA GLN A 67 4.43 11.61 -38.85
C GLN A 67 5.77 11.16 -38.27
N LEU A 68 5.96 9.86 -38.04
CA LEU A 68 7.18 9.29 -37.48
C LEU A 68 8.22 9.12 -38.59
N LYS A 69 9.04 10.15 -38.81
CA LYS A 69 10.28 10.01 -39.57
C LYS A 69 11.30 9.42 -38.60
N GLY A 70 11.71 8.16 -38.80
CA GLY A 70 12.51 7.35 -37.86
C GLY A 70 13.94 7.84 -37.56
N ASN A 71 14.19 9.14 -37.62
CA ASN A 71 15.46 9.76 -37.31
C ASN A 71 15.59 9.91 -35.80
N LEU A 72 16.42 9.07 -35.18
CA LEU A 72 16.73 9.14 -33.75
C LEU A 72 18.11 9.80 -33.57
N GLU A 73 18.15 10.93 -32.86
CA GLU A 73 19.40 11.61 -32.53
C GLU A 73 19.49 11.79 -31.01
N PHE A 74 20.63 11.44 -30.43
CA PHE A 74 20.94 11.68 -29.03
C PHE A 74 21.85 12.92 -28.93
N GLN A 75 21.31 14.04 -28.46
CA GLN A 75 22.07 15.27 -28.29
C GLN A 75 22.39 15.51 -26.81
N ASN A 76 23.66 15.33 -26.42
CA ASN A 76 24.17 15.63 -25.07
C ASN A 76 23.35 15.01 -23.93
N VAL A 77 22.95 13.75 -24.08
CA VAL A 77 22.16 13.04 -23.06
C VAL A 77 23.09 12.46 -22.00
N SER A 78 22.87 12.84 -20.74
CA SER A 78 23.47 12.20 -19.57
C SER A 78 22.39 11.47 -18.78
N PHE A 79 22.60 10.19 -18.50
CA PHE A 79 21.62 9.36 -17.80
C PHE A 79 22.27 8.57 -16.66
N ALA A 80 21.61 8.60 -15.51
CA ALA A 80 21.93 7.78 -14.34
C ALA A 80 20.64 7.16 -13.80
N TYR A 81 20.71 5.90 -13.38
CA TYR A 81 19.57 5.25 -12.74
C TYR A 81 19.26 5.92 -11.39
N PRO A 82 17.98 6.11 -11.02
CA PRO A 82 17.59 6.75 -9.76
C PRO A 82 18.17 6.06 -8.52
N THR A 83 18.32 4.73 -8.58
CA THR A 83 18.84 3.89 -7.50
C THR A 83 20.35 4.00 -7.30
N ARG A 84 21.10 4.54 -8.28
CA ARG A 84 22.56 4.71 -8.25
C ARG A 84 22.95 5.99 -8.97
N LYS A 85 22.74 7.13 -8.32
CA LYS A 85 23.05 8.46 -8.87
C LYS A 85 24.55 8.71 -9.04
N ASP A 86 25.39 8.01 -8.27
CA ASP A 86 26.84 8.22 -8.24
C ASP A 86 27.59 7.52 -9.39
N ALA A 87 26.89 6.73 -10.20
CA ALA A 87 27.47 6.00 -11.33
C ALA A 87 26.71 6.34 -12.63
N PRO A 88 27.05 7.44 -13.31
CA PRO A 88 26.50 7.72 -14.63
C PRO A 88 26.98 6.67 -15.63
N ILE A 89 26.05 5.95 -16.27
CA ILE A 89 26.37 4.85 -17.19
C ILE A 89 26.50 5.36 -18.62
N VAL A 90 25.70 6.37 -18.99
CA VAL A 90 25.71 6.95 -20.33
C VAL A 90 26.16 8.40 -20.23
N ALA A 91 27.42 8.63 -20.59
CA ALA A 91 27.97 9.94 -20.94
C ALA A 91 28.33 9.91 -22.43
N LEU A 92 27.30 9.82 -23.30
CA LEU A 92 27.51 9.75 -24.74
C LEU A 92 27.69 11.18 -25.30
N CYS A 93 28.92 11.69 -25.22
CA CYS A 93 29.34 12.88 -25.96
C CYS A 93 29.82 12.42 -27.34
N LEU A 94 28.89 12.01 -28.23
CA LEU A 94 29.22 11.80 -29.63
C LEU A 94 28.52 12.86 -30.48
N PRO A 95 29.27 13.71 -31.19
CA PRO A 95 28.68 14.63 -32.16
C PRO A 95 28.19 13.79 -33.34
N ALA A 96 26.87 13.84 -33.59
CA ALA A 96 26.22 13.52 -34.85
C ALA A 96 26.90 12.43 -35.70
N LEU A 97 26.93 11.18 -35.21
CA LEU A 97 27.18 10.05 -36.11
C LEU A 97 25.84 9.72 -36.78
N SER A 98 25.66 10.24 -37.99
CA SER A 98 24.55 9.87 -38.87
C SER A 98 24.57 8.36 -39.08
N TRP A 99 23.66 7.63 -38.44
CA TRP A 99 23.48 6.20 -38.70
C TRP A 99 22.80 6.03 -40.06
N PRO A 100 23.38 5.29 -41.02
CA PRO A 100 22.81 5.14 -42.34
C PRO A 100 21.86 3.94 -42.33
N TRP A 101 20.58 4.17 -42.03
CA TRP A 101 19.46 3.36 -42.51
C TRP A 101 18.29 4.30 -42.82
#